data_AF-A0A523STR4-F1
#
_entry.id   AF-A0A523STR4-F1
#
_cell.length_a   1.000
_cell.length_b   1.000
_cell.length_c   1.000
_cell.angle_alpha   90.00
_cell.angle_beta   90.00
_cell.angle_gamma   90.00
#
_symmetry.space_group_name_H-M   'P 1'
#
loop_
_entity.id
_entity.type
_entity.pdbx_description
1 polymer ?
#
loop_
_entity_poly.entity_id
_entity_poly.type
_entity_poly.pdbx_seq_one_letter_code
_entity_poly.pdbx_strand_id
1 'polypeptide(L)'
;MKKGKEKGCQQAVIESINKAASEIDVAIYIFTNPDIAEALVAAKVRGVKIRVLLDGDNVDMNYSKAESLVDNGIPVRHETGAGLMHNKFAVVDDSITLTGSFNWTRAAESANDENLLKIVSPELAAQYAEEFSELWGIAAVFVPAPSPQQETVYVTRTGSKYHRAGCSCLRSSCIPISKSEAIRRGYTPCSRCNP
;
A
#
# COMPACT_ATOMS: atom_id res chain seq x y z
N MET A 1 25.11 -4.63 26.77
CA MET A 1 24.77 -4.98 25.37
C MET A 1 23.41 -5.67 25.35
N LYS A 2 22.35 -5.02 24.86
CA LYS A 2 21.09 -5.72 24.56
C LYS A 2 21.36 -6.58 23.33
N LYS A 3 21.25 -7.91 23.44
CA LYS A 3 21.23 -8.81 22.28
C LYS A 3 20.13 -8.29 21.33
N GLY A 4 20.44 -8.09 20.05
CA GLY A 4 19.44 -7.67 19.08
C GLY A 4 18.27 -8.67 19.09
N LYS A 5 17.03 -8.19 19.24
CA LYS A 5 15.83 -9.00 19.04
C LYS A 5 15.97 -9.69 17.67
N GLU A 6 15.95 -11.02 17.65
CA GLU A 6 15.87 -11.78 16.39
C GLU A 6 14.64 -11.33 15.62
N LYS A 7 14.83 -11.00 14.33
CA LYS A 7 13.78 -10.44 13.47
C LYS A 7 12.82 -11.52 12.96
N GLY A 8 12.16 -12.26 13.84
CA GLY A 8 11.47 -13.51 13.50
C GLY A 8 10.18 -13.34 12.68
N CYS A 9 9.27 -12.45 13.11
CA CYS A 9 7.92 -12.38 12.52
C CYS A 9 7.96 -11.79 11.10
N GLN A 10 8.60 -10.64 10.94
CA GLN A 10 8.81 -9.99 9.65
C GLN A 10 9.51 -10.93 8.66
N GLN A 11 10.55 -11.63 9.11
CA GLN A 11 11.28 -12.57 8.25
C GLN A 11 10.37 -13.71 7.79
N ALA A 12 9.59 -14.31 8.70
CA ALA A 12 8.66 -15.39 8.34
C ALA A 12 7.58 -14.94 7.35
N VAL A 13 7.07 -13.71 7.48
CA VAL A 13 6.15 -13.09 6.50
C VAL A 13 6.83 -12.95 5.13
N ILE A 14 7.98 -12.27 5.08
CA ILE A 14 8.71 -12.01 3.83
C ILE A 14 9.11 -13.32 3.13
N GLU A 15 9.59 -14.31 3.87
CA GLU A 15 9.95 -15.61 3.29
C GLU A 15 8.75 -16.34 2.69
N SER A 16 7.58 -16.21 3.30
CA SER A 16 6.35 -16.83 2.78
C SER A 16 5.87 -16.11 1.52
N ILE A 17 5.91 -14.77 1.50
CA ILE A 17 5.61 -13.95 0.30
C ILE A 17 6.59 -14.26 -0.84
N ASN A 18 7.88 -14.42 -0.54
CA ASN A 18 8.90 -14.71 -1.55
C ASN A 18 8.76 -16.09 -2.18
N LYS A 19 8.21 -17.05 -1.42
CA LYS A 19 7.96 -18.43 -1.90
C LYS A 19 6.61 -18.60 -2.60
N ALA A 20 5.69 -17.65 -2.45
CA ALA A 20 4.37 -17.69 -3.05
C ALA A 20 4.44 -17.82 -4.59
N ALA A 21 3.60 -18.68 -5.13
CA ALA A 21 3.59 -19.07 -6.55
C ALA A 21 2.29 -18.66 -7.28
N SER A 22 1.14 -18.63 -6.61
CA SER A 22 -0.16 -18.37 -7.24
C SER A 22 -0.85 -17.15 -6.67
N GLU A 23 -1.04 -17.09 -5.35
CA GLU A 23 -1.83 -16.02 -4.74
C GLU A 23 -1.52 -15.73 -3.27
N ILE A 24 -1.78 -14.47 -2.89
CA ILE A 24 -1.65 -13.98 -1.53
C ILE A 24 -2.84 -13.07 -1.22
N ASP A 25 -3.59 -13.43 -0.19
CA ASP A 25 -4.62 -12.59 0.39
C ASP A 25 -4.17 -12.09 1.76
N VAL A 26 -4.27 -10.79 2.01
CA VAL A 26 -3.80 -10.14 3.25
C VAL A 26 -4.92 -9.36 3.90
N ALA A 27 -5.33 -9.73 5.11
CA ALA A 27 -6.18 -8.92 5.97
C ALA A 27 -5.39 -8.46 7.19
N ILE A 28 -4.99 -7.19 7.20
CA ILE A 28 -4.07 -6.65 8.21
C ILE A 28 -4.56 -5.30 8.75
N TYR A 29 -4.61 -5.18 10.08
CA TYR A 29 -5.09 -3.96 10.75
C TYR A 29 -4.21 -2.73 10.45
N ILE A 30 -2.89 -2.84 10.64
CA ILE A 30 -1.95 -1.74 10.32
C ILE A 30 -0.83 -2.27 9.42
N PHE A 31 -0.57 -1.54 8.33
CA PHE A 31 0.49 -1.86 7.37
C PHE A 31 1.34 -0.62 7.03
N THR A 32 2.49 -0.49 7.70
CA THR A 32 3.46 0.59 7.48
C THR A 32 4.88 0.09 7.14
N ASN A 33 5.12 -1.22 7.18
CA ASN A 33 6.44 -1.81 6.94
C ASN A 33 6.83 -1.81 5.44
N PRO A 34 7.86 -1.05 5.02
CA PRO A 34 8.25 -0.99 3.61
C PRO A 34 8.84 -2.30 3.10
N ASP A 35 9.56 -3.05 3.94
CA ASP A 35 10.25 -4.27 3.52
C ASP A 35 9.23 -5.37 3.12
N ILE A 36 8.09 -5.44 3.83
CA ILE A 36 6.98 -6.35 3.50
C ILE A 36 6.24 -5.88 2.23
N ALA A 37 6.04 -4.57 2.07
CA ALA A 37 5.41 -4.01 0.87
C ALA A 37 6.26 -4.27 -0.38
N GLU A 38 7.58 -4.10 -0.29
CA GLU A 38 8.53 -4.42 -1.37
C GLU A 38 8.48 -5.91 -1.74
N ALA A 39 8.35 -6.81 -0.76
CA ALA A 39 8.19 -8.24 -1.02
C ALA A 39 6.88 -8.55 -1.77
N LEU A 40 5.76 -7.91 -1.41
CA LEU A 40 4.50 -8.06 -2.14
C LEU A 40 4.60 -7.53 -3.57
N VAL A 41 5.22 -6.37 -3.78
CA VAL A 41 5.45 -5.81 -5.12
C VAL A 41 6.32 -6.76 -5.95
N ALA A 42 7.39 -7.31 -5.37
CA ALA A 42 8.20 -8.32 -6.04
C ALA A 42 7.39 -9.57 -6.40
N ALA A 43 6.50 -10.05 -5.52
CA ALA A 43 5.61 -11.17 -5.81
C ALA A 43 4.62 -10.86 -6.94
N LYS A 44 4.04 -9.65 -6.95
CA LYS A 44 3.18 -9.18 -8.03
C LYS A 44 3.91 -9.19 -9.39
N VAL A 45 5.16 -8.72 -9.42
CA VAL A 45 6.02 -8.75 -10.62
C VAL A 45 6.27 -10.19 -11.10
N ARG A 46 6.37 -11.17 -10.19
CA ARG A 46 6.46 -12.60 -10.55
C ARG A 46 5.15 -13.18 -11.10
N GLY A 47 4.05 -12.44 -11.06
CA GLY A 47 2.73 -12.87 -11.53
C GLY A 47 1.80 -13.42 -10.45
N VAL A 48 2.20 -13.35 -9.17
CA VAL A 48 1.34 -13.75 -8.04
C VAL A 48 0.15 -12.81 -7.96
N LYS A 49 -1.06 -13.36 -7.81
CA LYS A 49 -2.28 -12.57 -7.57
C LYS A 49 -2.27 -12.10 -6.12
N ILE A 50 -2.50 -10.81 -5.89
CA ILE A 50 -2.44 -10.25 -4.54
C ILE A 50 -3.68 -9.40 -4.30
N ARG A 51 -4.29 -9.57 -3.12
CA ARG A 51 -5.36 -8.72 -2.59
C ARG A 51 -5.00 -8.28 -1.18
N VAL A 52 -5.18 -7.01 -0.86
CA VAL A 52 -4.87 -6.47 0.47
C VAL A 52 -6.08 -5.73 1.04
N LEU A 53 -6.57 -6.21 2.18
CA LEU A 53 -7.62 -5.60 2.95
C LEU A 53 -7.01 -4.92 4.19
N LEU A 54 -7.34 -3.65 4.38
CA LEU A 54 -6.92 -2.84 5.51
C LEU A 54 -8.11 -2.38 6.35
N ASP A 55 -7.82 -1.97 7.56
CA ASP A 55 -8.79 -1.30 8.42
C ASP A 55 -9.08 0.12 7.91
N GLY A 56 -10.34 0.55 8.03
CA GLY A 56 -10.81 1.82 7.50
C GLY A 56 -10.08 3.04 8.09
N ASP A 57 -9.77 3.02 9.39
CA ASP A 57 -9.08 4.13 10.06
C ASP A 57 -7.56 4.13 9.80
N ASN A 58 -7.03 3.00 9.31
CA ASN A 58 -5.59 2.81 9.12
C ASN A 58 -5.17 2.74 7.64
N VAL A 59 -6.12 2.74 6.69
CA VAL A 59 -5.81 2.64 5.26
C VAL A 59 -5.10 3.89 4.74
N ASP A 60 -5.49 5.09 5.19
CA ASP A 60 -4.97 6.39 4.76
C ASP A 60 -4.10 7.08 5.83
N MET A 61 -3.80 6.38 6.93
CA MET A 61 -2.96 6.91 7.99
C MET A 61 -1.54 7.24 7.49
N ASN A 62 -0.86 8.12 8.22
CA ASN A 62 0.54 8.45 7.96
C ASN A 62 1.41 7.18 7.84
N TYR A 63 2.19 7.11 6.77
CA TYR A 63 3.09 5.99 6.43
C TYR A 63 2.41 4.67 6.06
N SER A 64 1.08 4.63 5.93
CA SER A 64 0.38 3.48 5.33
C SER A 64 1.02 3.09 3.99
N LYS A 65 1.05 1.78 3.71
CA LYS A 65 1.52 1.25 2.44
C LYS A 65 0.42 1.13 1.39
N ALA A 66 -0.83 1.46 1.71
CA ALA A 66 -1.97 1.34 0.80
C ALA A 66 -1.73 2.02 -0.56
N GLU A 67 -1.33 3.30 -0.56
CA GLU A 67 -1.07 4.05 -1.80
C GLU A 67 0.05 3.41 -2.63
N SER A 68 1.18 3.07 -1.99
CA SER A 68 2.30 2.43 -2.68
C SER A 68 1.93 1.07 -3.29
N LEU A 69 1.03 0.32 -2.67
CA LEU A 69 0.56 -0.96 -3.20
C LEU A 69 -0.33 -0.74 -4.43
N VAL A 70 -1.26 0.22 -4.35
CA VAL A 70 -2.13 0.60 -5.48
C VAL A 70 -1.30 1.11 -6.66
N ASP A 71 -0.31 1.96 -6.42
CA ASP A 71 0.61 2.47 -7.44
C ASP A 71 1.39 1.35 -8.16
N ASN A 72 1.59 0.20 -7.50
CA ASN A 72 2.25 -0.98 -8.07
C ASN A 72 1.24 -2.04 -8.55
N GLY A 73 -0.03 -1.68 -8.73
CA GLY A 73 -1.05 -2.55 -9.31
C GLY A 73 -1.54 -3.66 -8.37
N ILE A 74 -1.34 -3.52 -7.07
CA ILE A 74 -1.92 -4.40 -6.05
C ILE A 74 -3.22 -3.75 -5.56
N PRO A 75 -4.39 -4.38 -5.78
CA PRO A 75 -5.65 -3.83 -5.31
C PRO A 75 -5.70 -3.82 -3.77
N VAL A 76 -6.08 -2.66 -3.23
CA VAL A 76 -6.32 -2.47 -1.80
C VAL A 76 -7.80 -2.18 -1.58
N ARG A 77 -8.39 -2.83 -0.58
CA ARG A 77 -9.73 -2.51 -0.06
C ARG A 77 -9.64 -2.16 1.41
N HIS A 78 -10.66 -1.51 1.94
CA HIS A 78 -10.77 -1.23 3.37
C HIS A 78 -12.19 -1.41 3.89
N GLU A 79 -12.26 -1.70 5.19
CA GLU A 79 -13.50 -1.74 5.96
C GLU A 79 -14.17 -0.34 5.97
N THR A 80 -15.51 -0.29 5.93
CA THR A 80 -16.30 0.95 5.89
C THR A 80 -17.39 1.04 6.96
N GLY A 81 -17.46 0.06 7.86
CA GLY A 81 -18.47 -0.05 8.89
C GLY A 81 -18.05 0.63 10.18
N ALA A 82 -18.81 0.39 11.25
CA ALA A 82 -18.56 0.98 12.57
C ALA A 82 -17.58 0.15 13.43
N GLY A 83 -17.03 -0.93 12.88
CA GLY A 83 -16.17 -1.87 13.59
C GLY A 83 -14.73 -1.85 13.07
N LEU A 84 -13.80 -2.36 13.86
CA LEU A 84 -12.40 -2.47 13.45
C LEU A 84 -12.18 -3.75 12.64
N MET A 85 -11.52 -3.67 11.48
CA MET A 85 -10.94 -4.84 10.82
C MET A 85 -9.62 -5.17 11.52
N HIS A 86 -9.72 -5.71 12.73
CA HIS A 86 -8.57 -5.94 13.61
C HIS A 86 -7.83 -7.27 13.33
N ASN A 87 -8.08 -7.88 12.17
CA ASN A 87 -7.38 -9.08 11.75
C ASN A 87 -5.90 -8.81 11.48
N LYS A 88 -5.06 -9.83 11.67
CA LYS A 88 -3.66 -9.85 11.24
C LYS A 88 -3.34 -11.20 10.63
N PHE A 89 -3.85 -11.46 9.43
CA PHE A 89 -3.57 -12.70 8.73
C PHE A 89 -3.24 -12.51 7.26
N ALA A 90 -2.56 -13.50 6.70
CA ALA A 90 -2.43 -13.68 5.27
C ALA A 90 -2.60 -15.15 4.90
N VAL A 91 -3.25 -15.41 3.77
CA VAL A 91 -3.33 -16.73 3.14
C VAL A 91 -2.42 -16.74 1.93
N VAL A 92 -1.56 -17.75 1.81
CA VAL A 92 -0.62 -17.91 0.70
C VAL A 92 -0.86 -19.26 0.03
N ASP A 93 -1.04 -19.22 -1.28
CA ASP A 93 -1.22 -20.38 -2.18
C ASP A 93 -2.19 -21.44 -1.63
N ASP A 94 -3.33 -21.01 -1.09
CA ASP A 94 -4.41 -21.86 -0.55
C ASP A 94 -3.99 -22.92 0.48
N SER A 95 -2.81 -22.79 1.07
CA SER A 95 -2.21 -23.85 1.90
C SER A 95 -1.46 -23.36 3.13
N ILE A 96 -1.10 -22.08 3.16
CA ILE A 96 -0.37 -21.48 4.28
C ILE A 96 -1.17 -20.32 4.85
N THR A 97 -1.46 -20.38 6.15
CA THR A 97 -1.99 -19.24 6.91
C THR A 97 -0.88 -18.65 7.77
N LEU A 98 -0.67 -17.35 7.63
CA LEU A 98 0.07 -16.54 8.58
C LEU A 98 -0.95 -15.82 9.46
N THR A 99 -0.86 -15.94 10.78
CA THR A 99 -1.79 -15.24 11.70
C THR A 99 -1.15 -14.99 13.05
N GLY A 100 -1.68 -14.08 13.86
CA GLY A 100 -1.17 -13.80 15.20
C GLY A 100 -1.53 -12.39 15.66
N SER A 101 -0.67 -11.80 16.50
CA SER A 101 -0.83 -10.40 16.94
C SER A 101 -0.10 -9.40 16.03
N PHE A 102 0.83 -9.89 15.21
CA PHE A 102 1.80 -9.10 14.46
C PHE A 102 1.18 -8.19 13.38
N ASN A 103 1.02 -6.91 13.71
CA ASN A 103 0.78 -5.88 12.69
C ASN A 103 2.00 -5.72 11.78
N TRP A 104 1.79 -5.37 10.51
CA TRP A 104 2.89 -5.24 9.54
C TRP A 104 3.55 -3.86 9.65
N THR A 105 4.22 -3.63 10.78
CA THR A 105 4.93 -2.39 11.12
C THR A 105 6.35 -2.70 11.59
N ARG A 106 7.26 -1.73 11.52
CA ARG A 106 8.62 -1.89 12.08
C ARG A 106 8.63 -1.98 13.61
N ALA A 107 7.65 -1.33 14.26
CA ALA A 107 7.51 -1.34 15.73
C ALA A 107 7.06 -2.72 16.24
N ALA A 108 6.18 -3.41 15.51
CA ALA A 108 5.76 -4.77 15.83
C ALA A 108 6.96 -5.73 15.91
N GLU A 109 7.94 -5.57 15.02
CA GLU A 109 9.14 -6.41 15.02
C GLU A 109 10.15 -6.03 16.13
N SER A 110 10.38 -4.74 16.31
CA SER A 110 11.55 -4.25 17.06
C SER A 110 11.23 -3.80 18.49
N ALA A 111 9.98 -3.42 18.77
CA ALA A 111 9.59 -2.74 20.00
C ALA A 111 8.50 -3.50 20.76
N ASN A 112 7.51 -4.06 20.08
CA ASN A 112 6.41 -4.78 20.71
C ASN A 112 6.76 -6.23 21.01
N ASP A 113 6.02 -6.85 21.91
CA ASP A 113 6.01 -8.30 22.09
C ASP A 113 4.85 -8.86 21.27
N GLU A 114 5.20 -9.50 20.16
CA GLU A 114 4.27 -10.00 19.15
C GLU A 114 4.47 -11.50 18.95
N ASN A 115 3.45 -12.17 18.43
CA ASN A 115 3.55 -13.53 17.93
C ASN A 115 3.06 -13.61 16.48
N LEU A 116 3.60 -14.59 15.77
CA LEU A 116 3.17 -15.00 14.45
C LEU A 116 3.20 -16.53 14.38
N LEU A 117 2.09 -17.11 13.95
CA LEU A 117 1.97 -18.50 13.58
C LEU A 117 2.05 -18.60 12.06
N LYS A 118 2.90 -19.49 11.58
CA LYS A 118 2.88 -19.99 10.20
C LYS A 118 2.34 -21.41 10.23
N ILE A 119 1.15 -21.59 9.68
CA ILE A 119 0.44 -22.87 9.70
C ILE A 119 0.33 -23.36 8.26
N VAL A 120 0.83 -24.58 8.01
CA VAL A 120 0.71 -25.25 6.72
C VAL A 120 -0.42 -26.27 6.83
N SER A 121 -1.61 -25.89 6.36
CA SER A 121 -2.81 -26.73 6.32
C SER A 121 -3.78 -26.13 5.30
N PRO A 122 -4.01 -26.80 4.16
CA PRO A 122 -5.01 -26.39 3.18
C PRO A 122 -6.42 -26.23 3.77
N GLU A 123 -6.78 -27.06 4.74
CA GLU A 123 -8.09 -27.03 5.38
C GLU A 123 -8.29 -25.76 6.23
N LEU A 124 -7.25 -25.31 6.93
CA LEU A 124 -7.28 -24.05 7.66
C LEU A 124 -7.16 -22.85 6.72
N ALA A 125 -6.30 -22.94 5.70
CA ALA A 125 -6.14 -21.89 4.71
C ALA A 125 -7.47 -21.61 3.98
N ALA A 126 -8.23 -22.65 3.62
CA ALA A 126 -9.56 -22.51 3.03
C ALA A 126 -10.53 -21.72 3.91
N GLN A 127 -10.55 -21.97 5.23
CA GLN A 127 -11.41 -21.22 6.16
C GLN A 127 -11.02 -19.74 6.25
N TYR A 128 -9.72 -19.43 6.29
CA TYR A 128 -9.24 -18.05 6.27
C TYR A 128 -9.47 -17.37 4.92
N ALA A 129 -9.40 -18.11 3.81
CA ALA A 129 -9.70 -17.58 2.48
C ALA A 129 -11.19 -17.29 2.29
N GLU A 130 -12.07 -18.09 2.91
CA GLU A 130 -13.52 -17.83 2.98
C GLU A 130 -13.79 -16.54 3.75
N GLU A 131 -13.28 -16.41 4.98
CA GLU A 131 -13.37 -15.18 5.77
C GLU A 131 -12.82 -13.97 5.00
N PHE A 132 -11.65 -14.11 4.37
CA PHE A 132 -11.10 -13.04 3.54
C PHE A 132 -12.05 -12.65 2.40
N SER A 133 -12.66 -13.63 1.73
CA SER A 133 -13.55 -13.38 0.61
C SER A 133 -14.85 -12.69 1.03
N GLU A 134 -15.39 -13.02 2.21
CA GLU A 134 -16.53 -12.31 2.80
C GLU A 134 -16.18 -10.85 3.10
N LEU A 135 -15.09 -10.62 3.84
CA LEU A 135 -14.61 -9.28 4.16
C LEU A 135 -14.31 -8.47 2.90
N TRP A 136 -13.63 -9.08 1.93
CA TRP A 136 -13.29 -8.45 0.65
C TRP A 136 -14.54 -8.07 -0.14
N GLY A 137 -15.57 -8.92 -0.13
CA GLY A 137 -16.82 -8.71 -0.88
C GLY A 137 -17.60 -7.47 -0.45
N ILE A 138 -17.56 -7.14 0.85
CA ILE A 138 -18.28 -5.98 1.42
C ILE A 138 -17.40 -4.73 1.58
N ALA A 139 -16.07 -4.87 1.50
CA ALA A 139 -15.13 -3.77 1.66
C ALA A 139 -15.13 -2.79 0.47
N ALA A 140 -14.86 -1.51 0.75
CA ALA A 140 -14.72 -0.49 -0.28
C ALA A 140 -13.35 -0.55 -0.95
N VAL A 141 -13.30 -0.15 -2.22
CA VAL A 141 -12.04 0.02 -2.95
C VAL A 141 -11.31 1.23 -2.39
N PHE A 142 -10.06 1.04 -1.98
CA PHE A 142 -9.19 2.16 -1.63
C PHE A 142 -8.74 2.86 -2.90
N VAL A 143 -9.04 4.15 -2.98
CA VAL A 143 -8.53 5.04 -4.02
C VAL A 143 -7.65 6.06 -3.31
N PRO A 144 -6.32 6.05 -3.54
CA PRO A 144 -5.44 7.06 -2.95
C PRO A 144 -5.94 8.45 -3.28
N ALA A 145 -5.87 9.36 -2.31
CA ALA A 145 -6.06 10.78 -2.60
C ALA A 145 -5.08 11.17 -3.72
N PRO A 146 -5.48 12.01 -4.67
CA PRO A 146 -4.58 12.44 -5.75
C PRO A 146 -3.31 13.01 -5.13
N SER A 147 -2.18 12.36 -5.40
CA SER A 147 -0.92 12.73 -4.77
C SER A 147 -0.55 14.17 -5.14
N PRO A 148 0.32 14.86 -4.36
CA PRO A 148 0.89 16.12 -4.80
C PRO A 148 1.64 16.02 -6.14
N GLN A 149 2.05 14.82 -6.57
CA GLN A 149 2.60 14.58 -7.91
C GLN A 149 1.53 14.48 -9.00
N GLN A 150 0.27 14.23 -8.63
CA GLN A 150 -0.93 14.38 -9.45
C GLN A 150 -1.59 15.77 -9.31
N GLU A 151 -0.99 16.69 -8.53
CA GLU A 151 -1.40 18.09 -8.46
C GLU A 151 -1.52 18.65 -9.88
N THR A 152 -2.70 19.18 -10.21
CA THR A 152 -2.91 19.85 -11.49
C THR A 152 -2.18 21.20 -11.46
N VAL A 153 -1.11 21.29 -12.24
CA VAL A 153 -0.42 22.54 -12.56
C VAL A 153 -0.77 22.95 -13.98
N TYR A 154 -0.37 24.16 -14.36
CA TYR A 154 -0.70 24.73 -15.65
C TYR A 154 0.57 25.09 -16.40
N VAL A 155 0.64 24.80 -17.69
CA VAL A 155 1.72 25.22 -18.58
C VAL A 155 1.18 26.13 -19.68
N THR A 156 2.07 26.92 -20.28
CA THR A 156 1.76 27.68 -21.48
C THR A 156 2.21 26.90 -22.71
N ARG A 157 1.59 27.16 -23.87
CA ARG A 157 1.91 26.48 -25.13
C ARG A 157 3.38 26.57 -25.55
N THR A 158 4.08 27.65 -25.20
CA THR A 158 5.47 27.92 -25.63
C THR A 158 6.44 28.10 -24.47
N GLY A 159 5.98 28.06 -23.22
CA GLY A 159 6.83 28.26 -22.04
C GLY A 159 7.47 26.97 -21.54
N SER A 160 8.46 27.11 -20.68
CA SER A 160 9.19 26.01 -20.03
C SER A 160 8.94 25.94 -18.51
N LYS A 161 7.90 26.63 -18.02
CA LYS A 161 7.53 26.65 -16.61
C LYS A 161 6.13 26.11 -16.36
N TYR A 162 5.93 25.47 -15.22
CA TYR A 162 4.60 25.16 -14.70
C TYR A 162 4.18 26.16 -13.63
N HIS A 163 2.87 26.32 -13.49
CA HIS A 163 2.22 27.40 -12.76
C HIS A 163 1.06 26.87 -11.91
N ARG A 164 0.70 27.59 -10.85
CA ARG A 164 -0.58 27.40 -10.14
C ARG A 164 -1.71 28.14 -10.86
N ALA A 165 -2.95 27.73 -10.61
CA ALA A 165 -4.14 28.36 -11.18
C ALA A 165 -4.13 29.89 -10.94
N GLY A 166 -4.54 30.66 -11.96
CA GLY A 166 -4.62 32.12 -11.87
C GLY A 166 -3.29 32.88 -11.99
N CYS A 167 -2.17 32.21 -12.26
CA CYS A 167 -0.90 32.89 -12.51
C CYS A 167 -1.01 33.86 -13.71
N SER A 168 -0.46 35.07 -13.57
CA SER A 168 -0.47 36.10 -14.63
C SER A 168 0.25 35.67 -15.92
N CYS A 169 1.14 34.67 -15.85
CA CYS A 169 1.81 34.09 -17.02
C CYS A 169 0.86 33.20 -17.87
N LEU A 170 -0.31 32.82 -17.35
CA LEU A 170 -1.27 31.95 -18.04
C LEU A 170 -2.30 32.72 -18.88
N ARG A 171 -2.20 34.06 -18.97
CA ARG A 171 -3.19 34.93 -19.66
C ARG A 171 -3.42 34.55 -21.12
N SER A 172 -2.37 34.15 -21.84
CA SER A 172 -2.45 33.81 -23.28
C SER A 172 -2.61 32.30 -23.54
N SER A 173 -2.37 31.45 -22.53
CA SER A 173 -2.44 30.00 -22.64
C SER A 173 -2.47 29.38 -21.26
N CYS A 174 -3.42 28.48 -21.01
CA CYS A 174 -3.60 27.78 -19.74
C CYS A 174 -3.92 26.32 -20.03
N ILE A 175 -2.90 25.45 -19.99
CA ILE A 175 -3.05 24.03 -20.31
C ILE A 175 -2.85 23.23 -19.02
N PRO A 176 -3.87 22.53 -18.51
CA PRO A 176 -3.75 21.72 -17.31
C PRO A 176 -2.89 20.48 -17.60
N ILE A 177 -2.00 20.13 -16.65
CA ILE A 177 -1.14 18.96 -16.69
C ILE A 177 -0.83 18.51 -15.25
N SER A 178 -0.51 17.24 -15.01
CA SER A 178 -0.02 16.82 -13.71
C SER A 178 1.38 17.38 -13.44
N LYS A 179 1.67 17.72 -12.17
CA LYS A 179 3.00 18.20 -11.74
C LYS A 179 4.11 17.21 -12.10
N SER A 180 3.86 15.90 -11.93
CA SER A 180 4.76 14.83 -12.35
C SER A 180 5.07 14.86 -13.84
N GLU A 181 4.06 15.00 -14.70
CA GLU A 181 4.25 15.05 -16.15
C GLU A 181 4.97 16.34 -16.57
N ALA A 182 4.68 17.47 -15.91
CA ALA A 182 5.40 18.72 -16.14
C ALA A 182 6.90 18.56 -15.82
N ILE A 183 7.25 18.00 -14.66
CA ILE A 183 8.64 17.72 -14.27
C ILE A 183 9.29 16.74 -15.26
N ARG A 184 8.59 15.66 -15.63
CA ARG A 184 9.07 14.66 -16.59
C ARG A 184 9.36 15.26 -17.97
N ARG A 185 8.55 16.22 -18.41
CA ARG A 185 8.75 16.99 -19.65
C ARG A 185 9.78 18.11 -19.52
N GLY A 186 10.44 18.26 -18.37
CA GLY A 186 11.50 19.25 -18.13
C GLY A 186 11.00 20.65 -17.77
N TYR A 187 9.74 20.82 -17.40
CA TYR A 187 9.22 22.09 -16.92
C TYR A 187 9.73 22.40 -15.51
N THR A 188 10.03 23.67 -15.25
CA THR A 188 10.49 24.15 -13.94
C THR A 188 9.43 25.00 -13.24
N PRO A 189 9.45 25.14 -11.89
CA PRO A 189 8.47 25.95 -11.19
C PRO A 189 8.55 27.43 -11.57
N CYS A 190 7.39 28.07 -11.74
CA CYS A 190 7.31 29.50 -11.95
C CYS A 190 7.64 30.28 -10.66
N SER A 191 8.73 31.05 -10.68
CA SER A 191 9.16 31.88 -9.55
C SER A 191 8.16 32.96 -9.11
N ARG A 192 7.19 33.35 -9.95
CA ARG A 192 6.19 34.37 -9.60
C ARG A 192 5.05 33.82 -8.77
N CYS A 193 4.60 32.61 -9.09
CA CYS A 193 3.48 31.99 -8.39
C CYS A 193 3.92 30.91 -7.41
N ASN A 194 5.20 30.57 -7.36
CA ASN A 194 5.80 29.57 -6.47
C ASN A 194 4.90 28.34 -6.23
N PRO A 195 4.55 27.61 -7.31
CA PRO A 195 3.67 26.44 -7.28
C PRO A 195 4.39 25.18 -6.78
#